data_AF-A0A2H0PAZ9-F1
#
_entry.id   AF-A0A2H0PAZ9-F1
#
_cell.length_a   1.000
_cell.length_b   1.000
_cell.length_c   1.000
_cell.angle_alpha   90.00
_cell.angle_beta   90.00
_cell.angle_gamma   90.00
#
_symmetry.space_group_name_H-M   'P 1'
#
loop_
_entity.id
_entity.type
_entity.pdbx_description
1 polymer ?
#
loop_
_entity_poly.entity_id
_entity_poly.type
_entity_poly.pdbx_seq_one_letter_code
_entity_poly.pdbx_strand_id
1 'polypeptide(L)'
;MKLMMAFMPNCREVAKTLCGGGLASEPWHRRLLIRLHLSRCVFCARFGRQMDRICESLKAAWAEPKGEDVEAFKRRVIERLGPP
;
A
#
# COMPACT_ATOMS: atom_id res chain seq x y z
N MET A 1 22.15 -25.19 6.61
CA MET A 1 20.97 -24.85 5.78
C MET A 1 19.63 -25.06 6.49
N LYS A 2 19.41 -26.10 7.32
CA LYS A 2 18.14 -26.29 8.08
C LYS A 2 17.75 -25.13 9.00
N LEU A 3 18.71 -24.50 9.68
CA LEU A 3 18.46 -23.34 10.56
C LEU A 3 18.00 -22.10 9.77
N MET A 4 18.59 -21.81 8.61
CA MET A 4 18.17 -20.68 7.75
C MET A 4 16.72 -20.81 7.27
N MET A 5 16.24 -22.03 7.01
CA MET A 5 14.85 -22.26 6.60
C MET A 5 13.85 -22.11 7.76
N ALA A 6 14.27 -22.34 9.00
CA ALA A 6 13.41 -22.15 10.18
C ALA A 6 13.13 -20.67 10.46
N PHE A 7 14.05 -19.78 10.07
CA PHE A 7 13.88 -18.32 10.24
C PHE A 7 13.32 -17.62 9.00
N MET A 8 13.30 -18.28 7.84
CA MET A 8 12.80 -17.67 6.61
C MET A 8 11.26 -17.62 6.64
N PRO A 9 10.64 -16.42 6.55
CA PRO A 9 9.19 -16.33 6.57
C PRO A 9 8.60 -17.00 5.34
N ASN A 10 7.52 -17.75 5.56
CA ASN A 10 6.77 -18.36 4.48
C ASN A 10 5.85 -17.33 3.79
N CYS A 11 5.29 -17.68 2.63
CA CYS A 11 4.46 -16.77 1.85
C CYS A 11 3.25 -16.23 2.65
N ARG A 12 2.66 -17.04 3.55
CA ARG A 12 1.51 -16.64 4.38
C ARG A 12 1.92 -15.58 5.39
N GLU A 13 3.08 -15.73 6.02
CA GLU A 13 3.61 -14.75 6.97
C GLU A 13 3.97 -13.44 6.27
N VAL A 14 4.61 -13.51 5.10
CA VAL A 14 4.92 -12.33 4.28
C VAL A 14 3.63 -11.62 3.87
N ALA A 15 2.62 -12.34 3.38
CA ALA A 15 1.33 -11.76 3.01
C ALA A 15 0.65 -11.08 4.21
N LYS A 16 0.67 -11.72 5.39
CA LYS A 16 0.12 -11.13 6.62
C LYS A 16 0.84 -9.83 7.01
N THR A 17 2.17 -9.79 6.91
CA THR A 17 2.93 -8.56 7.17
C THR A 17 2.62 -7.48 6.13
N LEU A 18 2.53 -7.83 4.84
CA LEU A 18 2.23 -6.88 3.76
C LEU A 18 0.82 -6.27 3.86
N CYS A 19 -0.18 -7.04 4.31
CA CYS A 19 -1.53 -6.54 4.54
C CYS A 19 -1.70 -5.79 5.86
N GLY A 20 -0.80 -6.00 6.83
CA GLY A 20 -0.84 -5.37 8.14
C GLY A 20 -0.17 -3.99 8.15
N GLY A 21 0.65 -3.73 9.17
CA GLY A 21 1.43 -2.48 9.30
C GLY A 21 2.57 -2.32 8.29
N GLY A 22 2.69 -3.25 7.33
CA GLY A 22 3.75 -3.27 6.33
C GLY A 22 5.12 -3.59 6.92
N LEU A 23 6.17 -3.41 6.11
CA LEU A 23 7.55 -3.63 6.55
C LEU A 23 7.99 -2.66 7.65
N ALA A 24 7.43 -1.46 7.69
CA ALA A 24 7.82 -0.42 8.63
C ALA A 24 7.43 -0.75 10.09
N SER A 25 6.42 -1.59 10.31
CA SER A 25 6.02 -2.02 11.66
C SER A 25 6.86 -3.18 12.21
N GLU A 26 7.69 -3.83 11.38
CA GLU A 26 8.47 -5.00 11.80
C GLU A 26 9.84 -4.61 12.40
N PRO A 27 10.42 -5.44 13.28
CA PRO A 27 11.83 -5.32 13.67
C PRO A 27 12.78 -5.42 12.47
N TRP A 28 13.94 -4.76 12.54
CA TRP A 28 14.88 -4.64 11.41
C TRP A 28 15.31 -5.98 10.79
N HIS A 29 15.56 -7.00 11.62
CA HIS A 29 15.99 -8.33 11.15
C HIS A 29 14.89 -9.02 10.35
N ARG A 30 13.64 -8.85 10.79
CA ARG A 30 12.46 -9.41 10.11
C ARG A 30 12.19 -8.68 8.80
N ARG A 31 12.43 -7.37 8.73
CA ARG A 31 12.42 -6.63 7.45
C ARG A 31 13.40 -7.21 6.44
N LEU A 32 14.62 -7.52 6.89
CA LEU A 32 15.65 -8.10 6.02
C LEU A 32 15.21 -9.47 5.47
N LEU A 33 14.68 -10.34 6.33
CA LEU A 33 14.20 -11.66 5.92
C LEU A 33 13.03 -11.59 4.93
N ILE A 34 12.09 -10.67 5.15
CA ILE A 34 10.97 -10.47 4.21
C ILE A 34 11.48 -9.91 2.88
N ARG A 35 12.43 -8.96 2.88
CA ARG A 35 13.06 -8.47 1.64
C ARG A 35 13.75 -9.59 0.87
N LEU A 36 14.47 -10.47 1.57
CA LEU A 36 15.07 -11.67 0.98
C LEU A 36 14.02 -12.60 0.37
N HIS A 37 12.86 -12.75 1.04
CA HIS A 37 11.75 -13.54 0.50
C HIS A 37 11.20 -12.90 -0.78
N LEU A 38 10.97 -11.59 -0.77
CA LEU A 38 10.46 -10.86 -1.93
C LEU A 38 11.43 -10.91 -3.13
N SER A 39 12.74 -10.96 -2.90
CA SER A 39 13.70 -11.13 -4.00
C SER A 39 13.68 -12.54 -4.61
N ARG A 40 13.22 -13.55 -3.86
CA ARG A 40 13.20 -14.96 -4.31
C ARG A 40 11.82 -15.42 -4.80
N CYS A 41 10.74 -14.87 -4.26
CA CYS A 41 9.37 -15.29 -4.56
C CYS A 41 8.64 -14.24 -5.40
N VAL A 42 8.44 -14.55 -6.69
CA VAL A 42 7.77 -13.64 -7.64
C VAL A 42 6.33 -13.31 -7.25
N PHE A 43 5.61 -14.26 -6.63
CA PHE A 43 4.22 -14.07 -6.21
C PHE A 43 4.11 -13.04 -5.08
N CYS A 44 4.91 -13.21 -4.03
CA CYS A 44 4.93 -12.25 -2.92
C CYS A 44 5.43 -10.88 -3.36
N ALA A 45 6.40 -10.81 -4.29
CA ALA A 45 6.86 -9.55 -4.86
C ALA A 45 5.75 -8.82 -5.64
N ARG A 46 4.99 -9.54 -6.46
CA ARG A 46 3.86 -8.98 -7.19
C ARG A 46 2.75 -8.53 -6.24
N PHE A 47 2.45 -9.34 -5.22
CA PHE A 47 1.45 -9.04 -4.21
C PHE A 47 1.81 -7.76 -3.43
N GLY A 48 3.07 -7.62 -2.99
CA GLY A 48 3.55 -6.41 -2.32
C GLY A 48 3.31 -5.16 -3.18
N ARG A 49 3.70 -5.18 -4.45
CA ARG A 49 3.44 -4.06 -5.39
C ARG A 49 1.96 -3.75 -5.58
N GLN A 50 1.09 -4.77 -5.54
CA GLN A 50 -0.36 -4.56 -5.63
C GLN A 50 -0.89 -3.88 -4.37
N MET A 51 -0.45 -4.32 -3.19
CA MET A 51 -0.82 -3.70 -1.92
C MET A 51 -0.36 -2.25 -1.84
N ASP A 52 0.87 -1.95 -2.26
CA ASP A 52 1.39 -0.57 -2.30
C ASP A 52 0.48 0.35 -3.14
N ARG A 53 0.10 -0.09 -4.34
CA ARG A 53 -0.82 0.67 -5.21
C ARG A 53 -2.20 0.86 -4.61
N ILE A 54 -2.75 -0.18 -3.96
CA ILE A 54 -4.04 -0.08 -3.27
C ILE A 54 -3.93 0.96 -2.14
N CYS A 55 -2.89 0.88 -1.31
CA CYS A 55 -2.67 1.83 -0.23
C CYS A 55 -2.47 3.26 -0.72
N GLU A 56 -1.73 3.47 -1.81
CA GLU A 56 -1.57 4.78 -2.44
C GLU A 56 -2.91 5.32 -2.96
N SER A 57 -3.69 4.48 -3.65
CA SER A 57 -5.00 4.89 -4.17
C SER A 57 -5.98 5.25 -3.06
N LEU A 58 -5.98 4.49 -1.96
CA LEU A 58 -6.80 4.77 -0.78
C LEU A 58 -6.35 6.06 -0.09
N LYS A 59 -5.04 6.29 0.06
CA LYS A 59 -4.52 7.56 0.60
C LYS A 59 -4.90 8.75 -0.26
N ALA A 60 -4.88 8.61 -1.58
CA ALA A 60 -5.30 9.66 -2.49
C ALA A 60 -6.82 9.91 -2.43
N ALA A 61 -7.63 8.86 -2.33
CA ALA A 61 -9.08 8.97 -2.19
C ALA A 61 -9.51 9.55 -0.84
N TRP A 62 -8.75 9.28 0.23
CA TRP A 62 -8.99 9.82 1.57
C TRP A 62 -8.28 11.15 1.86
N ALA A 63 -7.45 11.65 0.95
CA ALA A 63 -6.91 12.99 1.09
C ALA A 63 -8.08 13.98 1.05
N GLU A 64 -8.28 14.73 2.15
CA GLU A 64 -9.30 15.78 2.17
C GLU A 64 -9.04 16.73 0.99
N PRO A 65 -10.05 16.97 0.13
CA PRO A 65 -9.89 17.91 -0.96
C PRO A 65 -9.60 19.29 -0.36
N LYS A 66 -8.61 20.00 -0.92
CA LYS A 66 -8.30 21.36 -0.46
C LYS A 66 -9.55 22.22 -0.64
N GLY A 67 -9.85 23.09 0.34
CA GLY A 67 -11.02 23.96 0.28
C GLY A 67 -11.09 24.79 -1.02
N GLU A 68 -9.94 25.19 -1.57
CA GLU A 68 -9.83 25.87 -2.86
C GLU A 68 -10.32 25.01 -4.04
N ASP A 69 -9.97 23.71 -4.07
CA ASP A 69 -10.41 22.76 -5.11
C ASP A 69 -11.92 22.53 -5.05
N VAL A 70 -12.49 22.49 -3.83
CA VAL A 70 -13.92 22.33 -3.60
C VAL A 70 -14.70 23.55 -4.09
N GLU A 71 -14.24 24.77 -3.79
CA GLU A 71 -14.90 26.00 -4.24
C GLU A 71 -14.79 26.21 -5.76
N ALA A 72 -13.65 25.83 -6.36
CA ALA A 72 -13.52 25.82 -7.81
C ALA A 72 -14.45 24.79 -8.47
N PHE A 73 -14.62 23.62 -7.86
CA PHE A 73 -15.56 22.60 -8.34
C PHE A 73 -17.01 23.05 -8.21
N LYS A 74 -17.42 23.62 -7.08
CA LYS A 74 -18.77 24.18 -6.88
C LYS A 74 -19.10 25.23 -7.94
N ARG A 75 -18.19 26.17 -8.22
CA ARG A 75 -18.38 27.17 -9.28
C ARG A 75 -18.64 26.52 -10.64
N ARG A 76 -17.84 25.54 -11.04
CA ARG A 76 -18.04 24.81 -12.31
C ARG A 76 -19.37 24.06 -12.37
N VAL A 77 -19.83 23.50 -11.26
CA VAL A 77 -21.12 22.80 -11.18
C VAL A 77 -22.28 23.80 -11.31
N ILE A 78 -22.22 24.92 -10.60
CA ILE A 78 -23.23 25.99 -10.67
C ILE A 78 -23.29 26.58 -12.07
N GLU A 79 -22.15 26.82 -12.72
CA GLU A 79 -22.10 27.35 -14.09
C GLU A 79 -22.72 26.39 -15.13
N ARG A 80 -22.61 25.07 -14.91
CA ARG A 80 -23.14 24.05 -15.83
C ARG A 80 -24.59 23.66 -15.56
N LEU A 81 -25.04 23.73 -14.31
CA LEU A 81 -26.38 23.31 -13.88
C LEU A 81 -27.30 24.50 -13.56
N GLY A 82 -26.76 25.72 -13.56
CA GLY A 82 -27.53 26.93 -13.35
C GLY A 82 -28.53 27.15 -14.49
N PRO A 83 -29.73 27.67 -14.19
CA PRO A 83 -30.67 28.06 -15.24
C PRO A 83 -30.06 29.14 -16.14
N PRO A 84 -30.45 29.19 -17.42
CA PRO A 84 -29.97 30.20 -18.37
C PRO A 84 -30.29 31.63 -17.93
#